data_AF-A0A8T5NYN1-F1
#
_entry.id   AF-A0A8T5NYN1-F1
#
_cell.length_a   1.000
_cell.length_b   1.000
_cell.length_c   1.000
_cell.angle_alpha   90.00
_cell.angle_beta   90.00
_cell.angle_gamma   90.00
#
_symmetry.space_group_name_H-M   'P 1'
#
loop_
_entity.id
_entity.type
_entity.pdbx_description
1 polymer ?
#
loop_
_entity_poly.entity_id
_entity_poly.type
_entity_poly.pdbx_seq_one_letter_code
_entity_poly.pdbx_strand_id
1 'polypeptide(L)'
;MADRRIIYGTMILIFVVVAGVGLYLFSKQLNNQFDQISVSASSSSSLVNGTFIACGCGCCIGVEPEEKCLYHSKKDSLQKIIEKDKQEAKTMECPMLGCNYPIKYTYCD
;
A
#
# COMPACT_ATOMS: atom_id res chain seq x y z
N MET A 1 39.81 -12.28 39.04
CA MET A 1 38.87 -11.13 39.19
C MET A 1 38.71 -10.52 37.82
N ALA A 2 37.61 -10.79 37.12
CA ALA A 2 37.37 -10.17 35.81
C ALA A 2 37.12 -8.68 36.04
N ASP A 3 37.90 -7.83 35.36
CA ASP A 3 37.81 -6.38 35.46
C ASP A 3 36.38 -5.92 35.18
N ARG A 4 35.74 -5.28 36.16
CA ARG A 4 34.35 -4.79 36.05
C ARG A 4 34.16 -3.92 34.79
N ARG A 5 35.22 -3.26 34.31
CA ARG A 5 35.24 -2.47 33.07
C ARG A 5 34.97 -3.31 31.82
N ILE A 6 35.43 -4.56 31.78
CA ILE A 6 35.18 -5.48 30.66
C ILE A 6 33.71 -5.90 30.64
N ILE A 7 33.11 -6.13 31.81
CA ILE A 7 31.70 -6.53 31.95
C ILE A 7 30.76 -5.39 31.52
N TYR A 8 31.04 -4.15 31.94
CA TYR A 8 30.25 -3.00 31.49
C TYR A 8 30.42 -2.72 29.99
N GLY A 9 31.63 -2.89 29.46
CA GLY A 9 31.91 -2.72 28.03
C GLY A 9 31.12 -3.69 27.16
N THR A 10 31.06 -4.97 27.52
CA THR A 10 30.29 -5.97 26.76
C THR A 10 28.79 -5.75 26.87
N MET A 11 28.28 -5.35 28.05
CA MET A 11 26.86 -5.01 28.23
C MET A 11 26.43 -3.82 27.37
N ILE A 12 27.23 -2.76 27.31
CA ILE A 12 26.94 -1.57 26.48
C ILE A 12 26.94 -1.96 25.00
N LEU A 13 27.92 -2.76 24.56
CA LEU A 13 28.02 -3.19 23.16
C LEU A 13 26.81 -4.03 22.74
N ILE A 14 26.36 -4.95 23.59
CA ILE A 14 25.14 -5.75 23.33
C ILE A 14 23.91 -4.85 23.25
N PHE A 15 23.77 -3.88 24.17
CA PHE A 15 22.62 -2.98 24.17
C PHE A 15 22.53 -2.14 22.88
N VAL A 16 23.67 -1.63 22.40
CA VAL A 16 23.75 -0.86 21.14
C VAL A 16 23.35 -1.73 19.94
N VAL A 17 23.82 -2.97 19.88
CA VAL A 17 23.48 -3.90 18.79
C VAL A 17 21.98 -4.23 18.80
N VAL A 18 21.42 -4.55 19.97
CA VAL A 18 20.00 -4.88 20.10
C VAL A 18 19.11 -3.67 19.76
N ALA A 19 19.45 -2.48 20.25
CA ALA A 19 18.72 -1.26 19.93
C ALA A 19 18.79 -0.93 18.43
N GLY A 20 19.97 -1.07 17.80
CA GLY A 20 20.16 -0.84 16.37
C GLY A 20 19.36 -1.80 15.50
N VAL A 21 19.36 -3.11 15.81
CA VAL A 21 18.57 -4.11 15.10
C VAL A 21 17.07 -3.85 15.29
N GLY A 22 16.64 -3.47 16.49
CA GLY A 22 15.25 -3.09 16.78
C GLY A 22 14.80 -1.89 15.95
N LEU A 23 15.59 -0.82 15.91
CA LEU A 23 15.34 0.37 15.09
C LEU A 23 15.32 0.06 13.59
N TYR A 24 16.20 -0.83 13.12
CA TYR A 24 16.23 -1.25 11.72
C TYR A 24 14.97 -2.02 11.32
N LEU A 25 14.53 -2.97 12.16
CA LEU A 25 13.30 -3.73 11.94
C LEU A 25 12.06 -2.83 12.03
N PHE A 26 12.04 -1.89 12.98
CA PHE A 26 10.96 -0.93 13.13
C PHE A 26 10.85 0.01 11.92
N SER A 27 11.99 0.45 11.38
CA SER A 27 12.04 1.24 10.14
C SER A 27 11.46 0.49 8.94
N LYS A 28 11.70 -0.83 8.84
CA LYS A 28 11.06 -1.67 7.82
C LYS A 28 9.55 -1.83 8.02
N GLN A 29 9.09 -1.90 9.26
CA GLN A 29 7.67 -2.08 9.60
C GLN A 29 6.84 -0.84 9.24
N LEU A 30 7.39 0.36 9.52
CA LEU A 30 6.75 1.63 9.15
C LEU A 30 6.57 1.80 7.63
N ASN A 31 7.52 1.32 6.82
CA ASN A 31 7.39 1.40 5.36
C ASN A 31 6.24 0.53 4.83
N ASN A 32 5.93 -0.58 5.51
CA ASN A 32 4.84 -1.48 5.10
C ASN A 32 3.46 -1.00 5.58
N GLN A 33 3.40 -0.19 6.64
CA GLN A 33 2.14 0.39 7.14
C GLN A 33 1.71 1.63 6.34
N PHE A 34 2.66 2.37 5.75
CA PHE A 34 2.36 3.58 4.98
C PHE A 34 1.65 3.33 3.64
N ASP A 35 1.75 2.12 3.07
CA ASP A 35 0.96 1.73 1.90
C ASP A 35 -0.55 1.66 2.20
N GLN A 36 -0.95 1.43 3.46
CA GLN A 36 -2.36 1.43 3.85
C GLN A 36 -2.88 2.81 4.28
N ILE A 37 -2.00 3.71 4.72
CA ILE A 37 -2.39 5.03 5.25
C ILE A 37 -2.33 6.13 4.16
N SER A 38 -1.51 5.96 3.12
CA SER A 38 -1.44 6.88 1.98
C SER A 38 -2.67 6.86 1.05
N VAL A 39 -3.64 5.98 1.28
CA VAL A 39 -4.96 5.98 0.60
C VAL A 39 -5.91 7.06 1.17
N SER A 40 -5.43 7.97 2.02
CA SER A 40 -6.23 9.10 2.53
C SER A 40 -5.86 10.46 1.93
N ALA A 41 -4.94 10.52 0.97
CA ALA A 41 -4.65 11.76 0.24
C ALA A 41 -4.64 11.50 -1.27
N SER A 42 -5.63 12.09 -1.95
CA SER A 42 -5.75 12.24 -3.41
C SER A 42 -6.03 11.01 -4.26
N SER A 43 -7.19 10.39 -4.06
CA SER A 43 -8.23 10.20 -5.09
C SER A 43 -9.28 9.25 -4.51
N SER A 44 -10.54 9.49 -4.85
CA SER A 44 -11.72 8.78 -4.37
C SER A 44 -11.74 7.31 -4.80
N SER A 45 -10.88 6.47 -4.23
CA SER A 45 -10.98 5.00 -4.27
C SER A 45 -11.16 4.50 -2.84
N SER A 46 -12.30 4.85 -2.27
CA SER A 46 -12.74 4.42 -0.96
C SER A 46 -13.01 2.91 -0.99
N LEU A 47 -12.10 2.11 -0.44
CA LEU A 47 -12.32 0.72 -0.02
C LEU A 47 -13.40 0.70 1.09
N VAL A 48 -14.65 0.99 0.72
CA VAL A 48 -15.81 0.89 1.60
C VAL A 48 -16.57 -0.33 1.12
N ASN A 49 -16.61 -1.37 1.94
CA ASN A 49 -17.24 -2.67 1.67
C ASN A 49 -16.61 -3.54 0.56
N GLY A 50 -15.28 -3.73 0.54
CA GLY A 50 -14.66 -4.69 -0.39
C GLY A 50 -14.90 -4.35 -1.86
N THR A 51 -15.10 -3.08 -2.15
CA THR A 51 -15.36 -2.55 -3.47
C THR A 51 -14.26 -1.54 -3.82
N PHE A 52 -13.76 -1.56 -5.06
CA PHE A 52 -12.73 -0.64 -5.55
C PHE A 52 -13.18 0.00 -6.85
N ILE A 53 -13.05 1.32 -6.96
CA ILE A 53 -13.32 2.04 -8.22
C ILE A 53 -11.99 2.34 -8.88
N ALA A 54 -11.77 1.74 -10.04
CA ALA A 54 -10.60 2.00 -10.88
C ALA A 54 -10.90 3.16 -11.84
N CYS A 55 -10.00 4.14 -11.88
CA CYS A 55 -10.03 5.26 -12.82
C CYS A 55 -8.94 5.14 -13.89
N GLY A 56 -7.92 4.31 -13.67
CA GLY A 56 -6.71 4.20 -14.47
C GLY A 56 -5.85 5.46 -14.36
N CYS A 57 -6.39 6.60 -14.78
CA CYS A 57 -5.67 7.85 -14.95
C CYS A 57 -6.09 8.97 -14.00
N GLY A 58 -6.17 8.65 -12.71
CA GLY A 58 -6.29 9.62 -11.61
C GLY A 58 -7.62 10.39 -11.52
N CYS A 59 -8.33 10.60 -12.63
CA CYS A 59 -9.65 11.19 -12.65
C CYS A 59 -10.68 10.29 -13.35
N CYS A 60 -11.79 10.09 -12.64
CA CYS A 60 -12.98 9.43 -13.14
C CYS A 60 -13.99 10.51 -13.56
N ILE A 61 -14.55 10.42 -14.76
CA ILE A 61 -15.61 11.32 -15.24
C ILE A 61 -17.01 10.76 -14.98
N GLY A 62 -17.95 11.68 -14.76
CA GLY A 62 -19.29 11.41 -14.27
C GLY A 62 -20.08 10.43 -15.13
N VAL A 63 -20.41 9.30 -14.51
CA VAL A 63 -21.72 8.63 -14.42
C VAL A 63 -21.54 7.39 -13.52
N GLU A 64 -22.63 6.68 -13.22
CA GLU A 64 -22.64 5.44 -12.45
C GLU A 64 -21.58 4.45 -12.99
N PRO A 65 -20.69 3.92 -12.13
CA PRO A 65 -19.55 3.12 -12.57
C PRO A 65 -19.98 1.76 -13.09
N GLU A 66 -19.28 1.26 -14.11
CA GLU A 66 -19.51 -0.09 -14.62
C GLU A 66 -19.14 -1.12 -13.53
N GLU A 67 -20.11 -1.91 -13.08
CA GLU A 67 -19.86 -2.92 -12.06
C GLU A 67 -19.23 -4.18 -12.66
N LYS A 68 -18.05 -4.55 -12.16
CA LYS A 68 -17.36 -5.81 -12.46
C LYS A 68 -17.28 -6.68 -11.23
N CYS A 69 -17.88 -7.85 -11.35
CA CYS A 69 -17.77 -8.92 -10.37
C CYS A 69 -16.42 -9.61 -10.45
N LEU A 70 -15.72 -9.62 -9.32
CA LEU A 70 -14.57 -10.46 -9.05
C LEU A 70 -15.03 -11.71 -8.29
N TYR A 71 -14.26 -12.78 -8.45
CA TYR A 71 -14.55 -14.06 -7.79
C TYR A 71 -13.29 -14.59 -7.12
N HIS A 72 -13.33 -14.90 -5.82
CA HIS A 72 -12.22 -15.56 -5.13
C HIS A 72 -11.92 -16.94 -5.76
N SER A 73 -12.95 -17.61 -6.27
CA SER A 73 -12.83 -18.90 -6.99
C SER A 73 -11.96 -18.82 -8.25
N LYS A 74 -11.88 -17.65 -8.89
CA LYS A 74 -11.04 -17.39 -10.07
C LYS A 74 -9.65 -16.85 -9.72
N LYS A 75 -9.34 -16.74 -8.41
CA LYS A 75 -8.14 -16.09 -7.87
C LYS A 75 -8.04 -14.61 -8.28
N ASP A 76 -9.18 -13.95 -8.48
CA ASP A 76 -9.23 -12.52 -8.71
C ASP A 76 -8.91 -11.78 -7.41
N SER A 77 -8.04 -10.78 -7.49
CA SER A 77 -7.59 -10.01 -6.33
C SER A 77 -7.81 -8.52 -6.57
N LEU A 78 -8.61 -7.89 -5.70
CA LEU A 78 -8.76 -6.44 -5.66
C LEU A 78 -7.40 -5.74 -5.56
N GLN A 79 -6.45 -6.28 -4.79
CA GLN A 79 -5.11 -5.69 -4.68
C GLN A 79 -4.38 -5.64 -6.01
N LYS A 80 -4.52 -6.68 -6.86
CA LYS A 80 -3.88 -6.70 -8.17
C LYS A 80 -4.44 -5.62 -9.10
N ILE A 81 -5.73 -5.31 -8.97
CA ILE A 81 -6.40 -4.27 -9.74
C ILE A 81 -6.01 -2.89 -9.24
N ILE A 82 -5.96 -2.70 -7.91
CA ILE A 82 -5.48 -1.46 -7.28
C ILE A 82 -4.05 -1.14 -7.71
N GLU A 83 -3.16 -2.13 -7.66
CA GLU A 83 -1.76 -1.94 -8.04
C GLU A 83 -1.63 -1.56 -9.52
N LYS A 84 -2.41 -2.22 -10.39
CA LYS A 84 -2.46 -1.90 -11.81
C LYS A 84 -2.98 -0.47 -12.04
N ASP A 85 -4.06 -0.08 -11.38
CA ASP A 85 -4.64 1.26 -11.45
C ASP A 85 -3.62 2.34 -11.03
N LYS A 86 -2.87 2.09 -9.94
CA LYS A 86 -1.78 2.96 -9.49
C LYS A 86 -0.62 3.06 -10.50
N GLN A 87 -0.31 1.98 -11.21
CA GLN A 87 0.75 1.99 -12.22
C GLN A 87 0.33 2.77 -13.46
N GLU A 88 -0.91 2.60 -13.90
CA GLU A 88 -1.50 3.35 -15.01
C GLU A 88 -1.55 4.85 -14.71
N ALA A 89 -1.89 5.22 -13.47
CA ALA A 89 -1.93 6.62 -13.03
C ALA A 89 -0.56 7.30 -13.06
N LYS A 90 0.53 6.54 -12.98
CA LYS A 90 1.92 7.04 -13.01
C LYS A 90 2.48 7.16 -14.43
N THR A 91 1.77 6.68 -15.45
CA THR A 91 2.26 6.75 -16.82
C THR A 91 2.31 8.19 -17.32
N MET A 92 3.34 8.52 -18.11
CA MET A 92 3.51 9.87 -18.69
C MET A 92 2.38 10.26 -19.66
N GLU A 93 1.66 9.26 -20.18
CA GLU A 93 0.54 9.43 -21.09
C GLU A 93 -0.74 9.86 -20.37
N CYS A 94 -0.78 9.69 -19.06
CA CYS A 94 -1.96 9.93 -18.24
C CYS A 94 -2.53 11.36 -18.29
N PRO A 95 -1.72 12.44 -18.20
CA PRO A 95 -2.21 13.80 -18.41
C PRO A 95 -2.69 14.07 -19.85
N MET A 96 -2.31 13.25 -20.83
CA MET A 96 -2.75 13.38 -22.23
C MET A 96 -4.04 12.61 -22.51
N LEU A 97 -4.30 11.53 -21.77
CA LEU A 97 -5.48 10.68 -21.91
C LEU A 97 -6.74 11.31 -21.27
N GLY A 98 -6.57 12.28 -20.39
CA GLY A 98 -7.67 12.92 -19.68
C GLY A 98 -8.35 11.97 -18.70
N CYS A 99 -9.61 12.25 -18.36
CA CYS A 99 -10.35 11.42 -17.41
C CYS A 99 -10.97 10.20 -18.06
N ASN A 100 -10.96 9.10 -17.32
CA ASN A 100 -11.47 7.81 -17.79
C ASN A 100 -12.83 7.48 -17.18
N TYR A 101 -13.51 6.49 -17.77
CA TYR A 101 -14.75 5.96 -17.19
C TYR A 101 -14.45 5.10 -15.95
N PRO A 102 -15.17 5.32 -14.83
CA PRO A 102 -14.97 4.55 -13.61
C PRO A 102 -15.45 3.10 -13.76
N ILE A 103 -14.63 2.14 -13.33
CA ILE A 103 -15.03 0.73 -13.23
C ILE A 103 -15.05 0.34 -11.74
N LYS A 104 -16.21 -0.09 -11.25
CA LYS A 104 -16.41 -0.54 -9.87
C LYS A 104 -16.22 -2.05 -9.79
N TYR A 105 -15.17 -2.48 -9.13
CA TYR A 105 -14.91 -3.88 -8.84
C TYR A 105 -15.48 -4.26 -7.48
N THR A 106 -16.22 -5.36 -7.42
CA THR A 106 -16.78 -5.91 -6.17
C THR A 106 -16.69 -7.44 -6.19
N TYR A 107 -16.58 -8.08 -5.03
CA TYR A 107 -16.68 -9.54 -4.95
C TYR A 107 -18.14 -9.96 -4.97
N CYS A 108 -18.50 -10.86 -5.88
CA CYS A 108 -19.88 -11.31 -6.10
C CYS A 108 -20.13 -12.76 -5.64
N ASP A 109 -19.15 -13.34 -4.94
CA ASP A 109 -19.19 -14.69 -4.37
C ASP A 109 -19.40 -14.72 -2.85
#